data_AF-A0A1B6IKJ9-F1
#
_entry.id   AF-A0A1B6IKJ9-F1
#
_cell.length_a   1.000
_cell.length_b   1.000
_cell.length_c   1.000
_cell.angle_alpha   90.00
_cell.angle_beta   90.00
_cell.angle_gamma   90.00
#
_symmetry.space_group_name_H-M   'P 1'
#
loop_
_entity.id
_entity.type
_entity.pdbx_description
1 polymer ?
#
loop_
_entity_poly.entity_id
_entity_poly.type
_entity_poly.pdbx_seq_one_letter_code
_entity_poly.pdbx_strand_id
1 'polypeptide(L)'
;MGAKDSKQICITYEEAVKRVTEAELKRLKEAFKRLSNLNGFISKQSFVKDVLGDGVPVAVAEYIYTACGGTTKGIALKELLCGLVLITRGQEDEKIKFLFGLYSNESGTYILREEFQKYLQVCESSYIPDSIGALFNERGKDRVTLEEFGEWLRDYPDATSLSRWLLCEPCAVTISNELETPTFYQTLAGVTHLEER
;
A
#
# COMPACT_ATOMS: atom_id res chain seq x y z
N MET A 1 -4.22 -15.63 21.69
CA MET A 1 -3.90 -14.64 22.74
C MET A 1 -2.99 -13.59 22.11
N GLY A 2 -3.19 -12.30 22.40
CA GLY A 2 -2.25 -11.23 22.06
C GLY A 2 -2.58 -10.42 20.80
N ALA A 3 -3.40 -9.39 21.00
CA ALA A 3 -3.58 -8.17 20.20
C ALA A 3 -2.56 -7.88 19.07
N LYS A 4 -2.99 -8.03 17.81
CA LYS A 4 -2.43 -7.29 16.66
C LYS A 4 -2.94 -5.84 16.66
N ASP A 5 -2.69 -5.10 17.74
CA ASP A 5 -3.13 -3.70 17.90
C ASP A 5 -2.08 -2.67 17.45
N SER A 6 -1.02 -3.09 16.76
CA SER A 6 -0.02 -2.16 16.21
C SER A 6 -0.43 -1.76 14.79
N LYS A 7 -1.27 -0.73 14.68
CA LYS A 7 -1.51 -0.06 13.39
C LYS A 7 -0.16 0.45 12.87
N GLN A 8 0.28 -0.05 11.72
CA GLN A 8 1.55 0.35 11.10
C GLN A 8 1.41 1.65 10.29
N ILE A 9 0.19 2.22 10.24
CA ILE A 9 -0.05 3.52 9.60
C ILE A 9 0.39 4.65 10.53
N CYS A 10 1.39 5.41 10.08
CA CYS A 10 1.87 6.60 10.79
C CYS A 10 1.07 7.88 10.52
N ILE A 11 0.12 7.86 9.57
CA ILE A 11 -0.72 9.01 9.21
C ILE A 11 -2.03 8.98 10.01
N THR A 12 -2.31 10.05 10.76
CA THR A 12 -3.58 10.20 11.48
C THR A 12 -4.73 10.50 10.52
N TYR A 13 -5.97 10.28 10.96
CA TYR A 13 -7.13 10.58 10.12
C TYR A 13 -7.25 12.06 9.76
N GLU A 14 -6.92 12.94 10.71
CA GLU A 14 -6.94 14.39 10.49
C GLU A 14 -5.92 14.78 9.42
N GLU A 15 -4.73 14.19 9.47
CA GLU A 15 -3.70 14.41 8.47
C GLU A 15 -4.08 13.82 7.11
N ALA A 16 -4.67 12.62 7.10
CA ALA A 16 -5.15 11.99 5.88
C ALA A 16 -6.23 12.85 5.18
N VAL A 17 -7.15 13.42 5.95
CA VAL A 17 -8.19 14.34 5.44
C VAL A 17 -7.60 15.60 4.84
N LYS A 18 -6.54 16.18 5.43
CA LYS A 18 -5.87 17.38 4.89
C LYS A 18 -5.17 17.12 3.56
N ARG A 19 -4.73 15.88 3.32
CA ARG A 19 -4.02 15.47 2.10
C ARG A 19 -4.95 15.04 0.97
N VAL A 20 -6.27 15.12 1.16
CA VAL A 20 -7.27 14.85 0.13
C VAL A 20 -8.19 16.04 -0.06
N THR A 21 -8.65 16.26 -1.29
CA THR A 21 -9.64 17.29 -1.57
C THR A 21 -11.02 16.87 -1.03
N GLU A 22 -11.92 17.84 -0.80
CA GLU A 22 -13.29 17.54 -0.37
C GLU A 22 -14.03 16.62 -1.36
N ALA A 23 -13.80 16.81 -2.66
CA ALA A 23 -14.37 15.98 -3.72
C ALA A 23 -13.85 14.53 -3.66
N GLU A 24 -12.56 14.32 -3.40
CA GLU A 24 -11.98 12.99 -3.20
C GLU A 24 -12.50 12.33 -1.92
N LEU A 25 -12.54 13.08 -0.82
CA LEU A 25 -13.05 12.57 0.44
C LEU A 25 -14.52 12.14 0.33
N LYS A 26 -15.35 12.92 -0.38
CA LYS A 26 -16.74 12.57 -0.65
C LYS A 26 -16.84 11.29 -1.48
N ARG A 27 -16.07 11.18 -2.57
CA ARG A 27 -16.03 9.99 -3.43
C ARG A 27 -15.59 8.74 -2.66
N LEU A 28 -14.54 8.86 -1.84
CA LEU A 28 -14.04 7.77 -0.99
C LEU A 28 -15.09 7.32 0.03
N LYS A 29 -15.80 8.26 0.68
CA LYS A 29 -16.91 7.94 1.60
C LYS A 29 -18.07 7.24 0.88
N GLU A 30 -18.42 7.66 -0.31
CA GLU A 30 -19.47 7.04 -1.12
C GLU A 30 -19.06 5.64 -1.58
N ALA A 31 -17.82 5.47 -2.05
CA ALA A 31 -17.27 4.16 -2.40
C ALA A 31 -17.24 3.23 -1.18
N PHE A 32 -16.80 3.73 -0.03
CA PHE A 32 -16.80 2.97 1.23
C PHE A 32 -18.20 2.48 1.58
N LYS A 33 -19.22 3.35 1.53
CA LYS A 33 -20.60 2.97 1.81
C LYS A 33 -21.13 1.87 0.89
N ARG A 34 -20.72 1.86 -0.38
CA ARG A 34 -21.10 0.82 -1.35
C ARG A 34 -20.43 -0.52 -1.06
N LEU A 35 -19.19 -0.49 -0.61
CA LEU A 35 -18.37 -1.69 -0.36
C LEU A 35 -18.50 -2.23 1.07
N SER A 36 -18.93 -1.40 2.02
CA SER A 36 -19.06 -1.78 3.43
C SER A 36 -20.29 -2.65 3.67
N ASN A 37 -20.15 -3.62 4.57
CA ASN A 37 -21.27 -4.39 5.09
C ASN A 37 -22.20 -3.55 5.99
N LEU A 38 -23.32 -4.13 6.42
CA LEU A 38 -24.30 -3.48 7.31
C LEU A 38 -23.70 -2.96 8.63
N ASN A 39 -22.53 -3.46 9.03
CA ASN A 39 -21.82 -3.06 10.24
C ASN A 39 -20.83 -1.91 9.99
N GLY A 40 -20.73 -1.39 8.76
CA GLY A 40 -19.86 -0.28 8.42
C GLY A 40 -18.39 -0.66 8.23
N PHE A 41 -18.11 -1.90 7.83
CA PHE A 41 -16.75 -2.37 7.55
C PHE A 41 -16.62 -2.96 6.14
N ILE A 42 -15.48 -2.74 5.50
CA ILE A 42 -15.10 -3.44 4.26
C ILE A 42 -14.43 -4.77 4.64
N SER A 43 -14.89 -5.87 4.04
CA SER A 43 -14.31 -7.20 4.28
C SER A 43 -12.90 -7.32 3.70
N LYS A 44 -12.09 -8.25 4.21
CA LYS A 44 -10.76 -8.53 3.64
C LYS A 44 -10.81 -8.87 2.15
N GLN A 45 -11.80 -9.67 1.72
CA GLN A 45 -12.00 -10.01 0.32
C GLN A 45 -12.30 -8.79 -0.54
N SER A 46 -13.22 -7.93 -0.09
CA SER A 46 -13.57 -6.69 -0.79
C SER A 46 -12.41 -5.69 -0.81
N PHE A 47 -11.58 -5.67 0.23
CA PHE A 47 -10.38 -4.83 0.22
C PHE A 47 -9.37 -5.29 -0.84
N VAL A 48 -9.05 -6.58 -0.89
CA VAL A 48 -8.11 -7.12 -1.88
C VAL A 48 -8.65 -6.88 -3.30
N LYS A 49 -9.92 -7.19 -3.55
CA LYS A 49 -10.52 -7.14 -4.89
C LYS A 49 -10.95 -5.75 -5.33
N ASP A 50 -11.70 -5.03 -4.50
CA ASP A 50 -12.40 -3.80 -4.91
C ASP A 50 -11.65 -2.52 -4.50
N VAL A 51 -10.71 -2.60 -3.53
CA VAL A 51 -9.90 -1.44 -3.11
C VAL A 51 -8.52 -1.45 -3.76
N LEU A 52 -7.79 -2.57 -3.68
CA LEU A 52 -6.45 -2.68 -4.28
C LEU A 52 -6.50 -3.16 -5.74
N GLY A 53 -7.42 -4.07 -6.07
CA GLY A 53 -7.59 -4.58 -7.43
C GLY A 53 -6.52 -5.59 -7.85
N ASP A 54 -6.58 -6.01 -9.11
CA ASP A 54 -5.70 -7.05 -9.67
C ASP A 54 -4.25 -6.60 -9.87
N GLY A 55 -3.95 -5.31 -9.65
CA GLY A 55 -2.60 -4.75 -9.74
C GLY A 55 -1.70 -5.06 -8.54
N VAL A 56 -2.23 -5.70 -7.49
CA VAL A 56 -1.47 -6.05 -6.28
C VAL A 56 -1.55 -7.56 -6.04
N PRO A 57 -0.40 -8.27 -5.90
CA PRO A 57 -0.41 -9.69 -5.57
C PRO A 57 -1.21 -9.98 -4.28
N VAL A 58 -1.99 -11.06 -4.27
CA VAL A 58 -2.91 -11.36 -3.16
C VAL A 58 -2.20 -11.39 -1.81
N ALA A 59 -1.05 -12.06 -1.72
CA ALA A 59 -0.26 -12.10 -0.48
C ALA A 59 0.07 -10.68 0.03
N VAL A 60 0.54 -9.80 -0.86
CA VAL A 60 0.84 -8.40 -0.56
C VAL A 60 -0.42 -7.65 -0.12
N ALA A 61 -1.53 -7.81 -0.85
CA ALA A 61 -2.79 -7.16 -0.54
C ALA A 61 -3.33 -7.55 0.86
N GLU A 62 -3.17 -8.80 1.26
CA GLU A 62 -3.52 -9.27 2.61
C GLU A 62 -2.63 -8.66 3.71
N TYR A 63 -1.34 -8.44 3.43
CA TYR A 63 -0.43 -7.75 4.33
C TYR A 63 -0.79 -6.27 4.46
N ILE A 64 -1.06 -5.58 3.34
CA ILE A 64 -1.51 -4.18 3.34
C ILE A 64 -2.80 -4.04 4.15
N TYR A 65 -3.78 -4.94 3.93
CA TYR A 65 -5.03 -4.96 4.71
C TYR A 65 -4.77 -4.98 6.21
N THR A 66 -3.88 -5.87 6.66
CA THR A 66 -3.55 -6.02 8.08
C THR A 66 -2.83 -4.78 8.60
N ALA A 67 -1.84 -4.27 7.85
CA ALA A 67 -1.05 -3.10 8.22
C ALA A 67 -1.89 -1.82 8.31
N CYS A 68 -2.90 -1.71 7.46
CA CYS A 68 -3.86 -0.61 7.50
C CYS A 68 -4.81 -0.68 8.72
N GLY A 69 -4.75 -1.73 9.54
CA GLY A 69 -5.64 -1.93 10.69
C GLY A 69 -6.89 -2.76 10.37
N GLY A 70 -6.87 -3.51 9.27
CA GLY A 70 -7.91 -4.47 8.94
C GLY A 70 -7.97 -5.62 9.94
N THR A 71 -9.17 -5.97 10.37
CA THR A 71 -9.42 -7.03 11.36
C THR A 71 -10.22 -8.18 10.75
N THR A 72 -10.54 -9.21 11.54
CA THR A 72 -11.51 -10.24 11.10
C THR A 72 -12.91 -9.70 10.85
N LYS A 73 -13.27 -8.55 11.46
CA LYS A 73 -14.56 -7.87 11.24
C LYS A 73 -14.58 -7.03 9.96
N GLY A 74 -13.42 -6.71 9.42
CA GLY A 74 -13.24 -5.77 8.32
C GLY A 74 -12.35 -4.59 8.68
N ILE A 75 -12.21 -3.66 7.75
CA ILE A 75 -11.53 -2.37 7.91
C ILE A 75 -12.55 -1.23 7.92
N ALA A 76 -12.40 -0.29 8.85
CA ALA A 76 -13.28 0.88 8.96
C ALA A 76 -12.78 2.04 8.08
N LEU A 77 -13.65 3.03 7.83
CA LEU A 77 -13.37 4.14 6.93
C LEU A 77 -12.12 4.93 7.34
N LYS A 78 -11.94 5.13 8.65
CA LYS A 78 -10.81 5.90 9.19
C LYS A 78 -9.48 5.24 8.81
N GLU A 79 -9.38 3.95 9.11
CA GLU A 79 -8.23 3.08 8.82
C GLU A 79 -7.96 2.98 7.33
N LEU A 80 -9.02 2.79 6.53
CA LEU A 80 -8.93 2.74 5.07
C LEU A 80 -8.38 4.05 4.50
N LEU A 81 -8.93 5.19 4.91
CA LEU A 81 -8.51 6.50 4.41
C LEU A 81 -7.04 6.75 4.75
N CYS A 82 -6.63 6.49 5.99
CA CYS A 82 -5.25 6.61 6.42
C CYS A 82 -4.31 5.72 5.58
N GLY A 83 -4.72 4.47 5.33
CA GLY A 83 -3.95 3.52 4.51
C GLY A 83 -3.80 3.98 3.05
N LEU A 84 -4.90 4.36 2.41
CA LEU A 84 -4.89 4.84 1.02
C LEU A 84 -4.07 6.13 0.87
N VAL A 85 -4.21 7.08 1.80
CA VAL A 85 -3.42 8.31 1.75
C VAL A 85 -1.93 8.02 1.94
N LEU A 86 -1.56 7.09 2.83
CA LEU A 86 -0.15 6.69 2.98
C LEU A 86 0.42 6.10 1.70
N ILE A 87 -0.32 5.19 1.06
CA ILE A 87 0.15 4.48 -0.13
C ILE A 87 0.31 5.45 -1.31
N THR A 88 -0.68 6.32 -1.51
CA THR A 88 -0.77 7.18 -2.70
C THR A 88 -0.09 8.54 -2.55
N ARG A 89 -0.06 9.10 -1.33
CA ARG A 89 0.40 10.47 -1.02
C ARG A 89 1.30 10.53 0.22
N GLY A 90 1.77 9.38 0.71
CA GLY A 90 2.74 9.33 1.79
C GLY A 90 4.09 9.88 1.33
N GLN A 91 4.77 10.57 2.23
CA GLN A 91 6.17 10.96 2.08
C GLN A 91 7.07 9.72 2.11
N GLU A 92 8.29 9.86 1.59
CA GLU A 92 9.26 8.75 1.56
C GLU A 92 9.44 8.11 2.95
N ASP A 93 9.70 8.89 4.00
CA ASP A 93 9.87 8.38 5.36
C ASP A 93 8.63 7.66 5.91
N GLU A 94 7.43 8.11 5.53
CA GLU A 94 6.17 7.47 5.94
C GLU A 94 6.00 6.11 5.25
N LYS A 95 6.40 6.01 3.97
CA LYS A 95 6.41 4.77 3.21
C LYS A 95 7.48 3.81 3.70
N ILE A 96 8.68 4.30 4.04
CA ILE A 96 9.75 3.50 4.67
C ILE A 96 9.26 2.93 5.99
N LYS A 97 8.66 3.76 6.87
CA LYS A 97 8.10 3.30 8.15
C LYS A 97 7.01 2.25 7.97
N PHE A 98 6.16 2.43 6.97
CA PHE A 98 5.14 1.45 6.63
C PHE A 98 5.74 0.11 6.19
N LEU A 99 6.72 0.14 5.28
CA LEU A 99 7.44 -1.07 4.85
C LEU A 99 8.20 -1.74 6.00
N PHE A 100 8.86 -0.96 6.84
CA PHE A 100 9.51 -1.48 8.04
C PHE A 100 8.50 -2.16 8.97
N GLY A 101 7.35 -1.51 9.22
CA GLY A 101 6.26 -2.06 10.02
C GLY A 101 5.73 -3.39 9.50
N LEU A 102 5.78 -3.62 8.18
CA LEU A 102 5.39 -4.88 7.56
C LEU A 102 6.39 -6.02 7.81
N TYR A 103 7.68 -5.71 7.85
CA TYR A 103 8.76 -6.69 8.01
C TYR A 103 9.22 -6.86 9.45
N SER A 104 8.87 -5.90 10.31
CA SER A 104 9.28 -5.88 11.70
C SER A 104 8.65 -7.02 12.50
N ASN A 105 9.31 -7.35 13.60
CA ASN A 105 8.80 -8.31 14.58
C ASN A 105 7.48 -7.83 15.21
N GLU A 106 6.84 -8.69 16.01
CA GLU A 106 5.54 -8.39 16.62
C GLU A 106 5.51 -7.08 17.45
N SER A 107 6.65 -6.69 18.04
CA SER A 107 6.77 -5.42 18.78
C SER A 107 7.06 -4.21 17.90
N GLY A 108 7.27 -4.37 16.60
CA GLY A 108 7.54 -3.28 15.67
C GLY A 108 8.91 -2.62 15.85
N THR A 109 9.88 -3.31 16.45
CA THR A 109 11.16 -2.70 16.88
C THR A 109 12.34 -3.04 15.99
N TYR A 110 12.33 -4.21 15.35
CA TYR A 110 13.41 -4.64 14.46
C TYR A 110 12.90 -5.65 13.43
N ILE A 111 13.58 -5.73 12.29
CA ILE A 111 13.39 -6.78 11.29
C ILE A 111 14.36 -7.92 11.60
N LEU A 112 13.86 -9.16 11.66
CA LEU A 112 14.70 -10.36 11.79
C LEU A 112 15.09 -10.87 10.42
N ARG A 113 16.38 -11.18 10.24
CA ARG A 113 16.91 -11.72 8.99
C ARG A 113 16.14 -12.92 8.49
N GLU A 114 15.90 -13.90 9.36
CA GLU A 114 15.20 -15.14 9.00
C GLU A 114 13.76 -14.89 8.55
N GLU A 115 13.02 -14.03 9.26
CA GLU A 115 11.63 -13.69 8.94
C GLU A 115 11.53 -12.90 7.64
N PHE A 116 12.45 -11.96 7.42
CA PHE A 116 12.53 -11.19 6.19
C PHE A 116 12.88 -12.07 4.99
N GLN A 117 13.84 -12.99 5.15
CA GLN A 117 14.17 -13.97 4.11
C GLN A 117 13.00 -14.91 3.79
N LYS A 118 12.24 -15.37 4.80
CA LYS A 118 11.02 -16.16 4.57
C LYS A 118 9.98 -15.37 3.78
N TYR A 119 9.77 -14.09 4.11
CA TYR A 119 8.85 -13.23 3.35
C TYR A 119 9.26 -13.16 1.88
N LEU A 120 10.54 -12.94 1.61
CA LEU A 120 11.07 -12.86 0.24
C LEU A 120 10.92 -14.19 -0.49
N GLN A 121 11.13 -15.33 0.15
CA GLN A 121 10.90 -16.63 -0.48
C GLN A 121 9.43 -16.88 -0.87
N VAL A 122 8.49 -16.29 -0.13
CA VAL A 122 7.05 -16.43 -0.40
C VAL A 122 6.57 -15.44 -1.46
N CYS A 123 7.07 -14.21 -1.42
CA CYS A 123 6.55 -13.10 -2.23
C CYS A 123 7.40 -12.78 -3.47
N GLU A 124 8.69 -13.12 -3.46
CA GLU A 124 9.61 -12.91 -4.58
C GLU A 124 9.86 -14.22 -5.33
N SER A 125 10.26 -14.10 -6.60
CA SER A 125 10.77 -15.24 -7.37
C SER A 125 12.05 -15.78 -6.72
N SER A 126 12.40 -17.07 -6.91
CA SER A 126 13.39 -17.86 -6.14
C SER A 126 14.81 -17.30 -5.93
N TYR A 127 15.14 -16.11 -6.42
CA TYR A 127 16.43 -15.46 -6.24
C TYR A 127 16.35 -14.34 -5.20
N ILE A 128 17.11 -14.47 -4.11
CA ILE A 128 17.29 -13.41 -3.11
C ILE A 128 18.33 -12.42 -3.68
N PRO A 129 17.99 -11.15 -3.91
CA PRO A 129 18.94 -10.16 -4.43
C PRO A 129 20.13 -9.93 -3.48
N ASP A 130 21.32 -9.65 -4.03
CA ASP A 130 22.52 -9.31 -3.25
C ASP A 130 22.30 -8.10 -2.31
N SER A 131 21.37 -7.21 -2.66
CA SER A 131 20.95 -6.08 -1.81
C SER A 131 20.45 -6.53 -0.44
N ILE A 132 19.81 -7.70 -0.33
CA ILE A 132 19.36 -8.26 0.95
C ILE A 132 20.55 -8.70 1.80
N GLY A 133 21.63 -9.17 1.17
CA GLY A 133 22.89 -9.46 1.84
C GLY A 133 23.52 -8.18 2.43
N ALA A 134 23.45 -7.07 1.69
CA ALA A 134 23.97 -5.77 2.13
C ALA A 134 23.27 -5.24 3.40
N LEU A 135 21.97 -5.48 3.55
CA LEU A 135 21.19 -5.09 4.74
C LEU A 135 21.69 -5.75 6.05
N PHE A 136 22.20 -6.98 5.96
CA PHE A 136 22.69 -7.76 7.10
C PHE A 136 24.21 -8.01 7.03
N ASN A 137 24.95 -7.12 6.37
CA ASN A 137 26.35 -7.34 6.01
C ASN A 137 27.31 -7.38 7.23
N GLU A 138 26.88 -6.89 8.39
CA GLU A 138 27.69 -6.94 9.61
C GLU A 138 27.71 -8.34 10.22
N ARG A 139 28.91 -8.85 10.53
CA ARG A 139 29.11 -10.24 10.95
C ARG A 139 28.37 -10.53 12.26
N GLY A 140 27.35 -11.40 12.19
CA GLY A 140 26.51 -11.78 13.35
C GLY A 140 25.30 -10.87 13.57
N LYS A 141 25.02 -9.96 12.64
CA LYS A 141 23.85 -9.09 12.69
C LYS A 141 22.63 -9.79 12.07
N ASP A 142 21.73 -10.22 12.93
CA ASP A 142 20.46 -10.85 12.53
C ASP A 142 19.24 -9.91 12.70
N ARG A 143 19.47 -8.68 13.16
CA ARG A 143 18.43 -7.68 13.45
C ARG A 143 18.79 -6.34 12.81
N VAL A 144 17.76 -5.69 12.26
CA VAL A 144 17.88 -4.40 11.60
C VAL A 144 16.86 -3.43 12.17
N THR A 145 17.29 -2.21 12.51
CA THR A 145 16.42 -1.14 13.03
C THR A 145 15.74 -0.36 11.90
N LEU A 146 14.78 0.49 12.25
CA LEU A 146 14.09 1.35 11.26
C LEU A 146 15.08 2.29 10.53
N GLU A 147 16.05 2.83 11.25
CA GLU A 147 17.05 3.75 10.69
C GLU A 147 17.91 3.03 9.64
N GLU A 148 18.45 1.87 10.01
CA GLU A 148 19.28 1.04 9.13
C GLU A 148 18.52 0.52 7.91
N PHE A 149 17.27 0.07 8.12
CA PHE A 149 16.38 -0.33 7.04
C PHE A 149 16.08 0.83 6.10
N GLY A 150 15.86 2.03 6.64
CA GLY A 150 15.60 3.23 5.86
C GLY A 150 16.79 3.69 5.03
N GLU A 151 18.00 3.65 5.57
CA GLU A 151 19.22 3.94 4.80
C GLU A 151 19.39 2.95 3.65
N TRP A 152 19.31 1.65 3.96
CA TRP A 152 19.39 0.60 2.95
C TRP A 152 18.32 0.73 1.86
N LEU A 153 17.07 1.01 2.22
CA LEU A 153 15.99 1.08 1.25
C LEU A 153 16.11 2.29 0.33
N ARG A 154 16.76 3.37 0.77
CA ARG A 154 17.06 4.52 -0.11
C ARG A 154 18.10 4.18 -1.16
N ASP A 155 19.07 3.32 -0.83
CA ASP A 155 20.07 2.83 -1.78
C ASP A 155 19.51 1.76 -2.72
N TYR A 156 18.51 1.00 -2.27
CA TYR A 156 17.87 -0.08 -3.02
C TYR A 156 16.34 0.03 -3.00
N PRO A 157 15.73 1.06 -3.63
CA PRO A 157 14.29 1.34 -3.53
C PRO A 157 13.40 0.29 -4.20
N ASP A 158 13.98 -0.61 -5.00
CA ASP A 158 13.32 -1.72 -5.67
C ASP A 158 13.79 -3.11 -5.16
N ALA A 159 14.40 -3.16 -3.98
CA ALA A 159 14.96 -4.38 -3.39
C ALA A 159 13.92 -5.51 -3.19
N THR A 160 12.66 -5.15 -2.99
CA THR A 160 11.52 -6.07 -2.93
C THR A 160 10.44 -5.62 -3.90
N SER A 161 9.64 -6.55 -4.42
CA SER A 161 8.46 -6.26 -5.25
C SER A 161 7.52 -5.27 -4.57
N LEU A 162 7.42 -5.32 -3.23
CA LEU A 162 6.61 -4.37 -2.47
C LEU A 162 7.24 -2.96 -2.42
N SER A 163 8.54 -2.86 -2.18
CA SER A 163 9.24 -1.57 -2.21
C SER A 163 9.23 -0.96 -3.61
N ARG A 164 9.45 -1.77 -4.66
CA ARG A 164 9.33 -1.35 -6.06
C ARG A 164 7.93 -0.81 -6.35
N TRP A 165 6.90 -1.54 -5.96
CA TRP A 165 5.51 -1.13 -6.14
C TRP A 165 5.15 0.18 -5.40
N LEU A 166 5.65 0.35 -4.18
CA LEU A 166 5.31 1.51 -3.34
C LEU A 166 6.13 2.76 -3.64
N LEU A 167 7.40 2.59 -4.06
CA LEU A 167 8.39 3.66 -4.20
C LEU A 167 8.74 4.00 -5.65
N CYS A 168 8.80 3.00 -6.54
CA CYS A 168 9.36 3.16 -7.89
C CYS A 168 8.29 3.18 -8.99
N GLU A 169 7.24 2.37 -8.86
CA GLU A 169 6.18 2.32 -9.85
C GLU A 169 5.20 3.49 -9.67
N PRO A 170 4.67 4.10 -10.76
CA PRO A 170 3.55 5.01 -10.63
C PRO A 170 2.42 4.26 -9.94
N CYS A 171 2.06 4.68 -8.73
CA CYS A 171 1.19 3.91 -7.83
C CYS A 171 -0.08 3.47 -8.58
N ALA A 172 -0.24 2.17 -8.81
CA ALA A 172 -1.41 1.61 -9.50
C ALA A 172 -2.72 1.92 -8.75
N VAL A 173 -2.61 2.24 -7.46
CA VAL A 173 -3.70 2.73 -6.63
C VAL A 173 -3.67 4.25 -6.68
N THR A 174 -4.70 4.86 -7.25
CA THR A 174 -4.86 6.31 -7.26
C THR A 174 -6.11 6.71 -6.49
N ILE A 175 -5.98 7.65 -5.55
CA ILE A 175 -7.16 8.28 -4.90
C ILE A 175 -7.97 9.08 -5.94
N SER A 176 -7.26 9.65 -6.91
CA SER A 176 -7.83 10.34 -8.04
C SER A 176 -8.04 9.32 -9.16
N ASN A 177 -9.29 8.99 -9.48
CA ASN A 177 -9.58 8.37 -10.76
C ASN A 177 -9.60 9.49 -11.82
N GLU A 178 -8.43 9.96 -12.24
CA GLU A 178 -8.27 10.77 -13.47
C GLU A 178 -8.01 9.86 -14.69
N LEU A 179 -8.49 8.62 -14.65
CA LEU A 179 -8.87 7.89 -15.86
C LEU A 179 -10.29 8.37 -16.28
N GLU A 180 -10.49 9.68 -16.47
CA GLU A 180 -10.51 10.29 -17.81
C GLU A 180 -9.17 10.23 -18.57
N THR A 181 -8.66 9.03 -18.84
CA THR A 181 -7.81 8.87 -20.03
C THR A 181 -8.71 9.10 -21.26
N PRO A 182 -8.33 10.01 -22.16
CA PRO A 182 -9.18 10.48 -23.24
C PRO A 182 -9.33 9.42 -24.33
N THR A 183 -10.43 8.66 -24.32
CA THR A 183 -10.91 7.99 -25.54
C THR A 183 -12.43 8.01 -25.72
N PHE A 184 -13.21 8.60 -24.82
CA PHE A 184 -14.65 8.79 -25.10
C PHE A 184 -14.91 10.07 -25.92
N TYR A 185 -14.35 11.21 -25.52
CA TYR A 185 -14.52 12.48 -26.25
C TYR A 185 -13.64 12.61 -27.51
N GLN A 186 -12.51 11.91 -27.61
CA GLN A 186 -11.78 11.78 -28.89
C GLN A 186 -12.52 10.88 -29.89
N THR A 187 -13.32 9.92 -29.41
CA THR A 187 -14.19 9.10 -30.27
C THR A 187 -15.44 9.86 -30.73
N LEU A 188 -15.97 10.80 -29.91
CA LEU A 188 -17.12 11.63 -30.30
C LEU A 188 -16.75 12.86 -31.15
N ALA A 189 -15.57 13.45 -30.96
CA ALA A 189 -15.10 14.55 -31.82
C ALA A 189 -14.65 14.08 -33.23
N GLY A 190 -14.57 12.76 -33.46
CA GLY A 190 -14.33 12.16 -34.77
C GLY A 190 -15.61 11.84 -35.57
N VAL A 191 -16.80 12.14 -35.05
CA VAL A 191 -18.08 11.88 -35.76
C VAL A 191 -18.96 13.13 -35.74
N THR A 192 -18.42 14.26 -36.22
CA THR A 192 -19.24 15.34 -36.75
C THR A 192 -19.23 15.25 -38.28
N HIS A 193 -20.34 14.74 -38.82
CA HIS A 193 -20.84 14.90 -40.18
C HIS A 193 -19.96 15.69 -41.16
N LEU A 194 -19.34 15.01 -42.11
CA LEU A 194 -19.07 15.55 -43.45
C LEU A 194 -20.22 15.11 -44.36
N GLU A 195 -21.33 15.86 -44.30
CA GLU A 195 -22.23 15.96 -45.43
C GLU A 195 -21.63 16.98 -46.40
N GLU A 196 -20.94 16.49 -47.43
CA GLU A 196 -20.79 17.20 -48.70
C GLU A 196 -20.84 16.18 -49.84
N ARG A 197 -22.07 15.90 -50.31
CA ARG A 197 -22.47 16.07 -51.73
C ARG A 197 -23.92 15.67 -51.97
#